data_AF-A0A933WJD4-F1
#
_entry.id   AF-A0A933WJD4-F1
#
_cell.length_a   1.000
_cell.length_b   1.000
_cell.length_c   1.000
_cell.angle_alpha   90.00
_cell.angle_beta   90.00
_cell.angle_gamma   90.00
#
_symmetry.space_group_name_H-M   'P 1'
#
loop_
_entity.id
_entity.type
_entity.pdbx_description
1 polymer ?
#
loop_
_entity_poly.entity_id
_entity_poly.type
_entity_poly.pdbx_seq_one_letter_code
_entity_poly.pdbx_strand_id
1 'polypeptide(L)'
;MKGYRKILIAVNGSKEVLVNGLKLAQDEKCWVTVVKVIPPNEGDLDLVGVKNIEDVLNSNCKREIAEMNSIADTEGALIKTRLEEGDIHRKIVEVA
;
A
#
# COMPACT_ATOMS: atom_id res chain seq x y z
N MET A 1 6.55 21.94 -18.38
CA MET A 1 5.92 20.61 -18.56
C MET A 1 4.84 20.46 -17.50
N LYS A 2 3.64 19.97 -17.88
CA LYS A 2 2.57 19.64 -16.91
C LYS A 2 2.95 18.31 -16.24
N GLY A 3 4.00 18.33 -15.41
CA GLY A 3 4.42 17.16 -14.65
C GLY A 3 3.35 16.77 -13.64
N TYR A 4 3.26 15.49 -13.32
CA TYR A 4 2.36 15.02 -12.27
C TYR A 4 2.78 15.65 -10.95
N ARG A 5 1.86 16.30 -10.22
CA ARG A 5 2.19 16.88 -8.90
C ARG A 5 2.10 15.87 -7.77
N LYS A 6 1.30 14.81 -7.97
CA LYS A 6 1.06 13.73 -7.03
C LYS A 6 0.86 12.43 -7.80
N ILE A 7 1.39 11.33 -7.27
CA ILE A 7 1.18 9.97 -7.75
C ILE A 7 0.60 9.14 -6.62
N LEU A 8 -0.46 8.38 -6.94
CA LEU A 8 -1.01 7.34 -6.07
C LEU A 8 -0.53 5.98 -6.59
N ILE A 9 0.11 5.19 -5.74
CA ILE A 9 0.57 3.84 -6.04
C ILE A 9 -0.27 2.87 -5.21
N ALA A 10 -1.15 2.12 -5.85
CA ALA A 10 -1.88 1.03 -5.21
C ALA A 10 -1.03 -0.24 -5.22
N VAL A 11 -0.83 -0.85 -4.05
CA VAL A 11 -0.01 -2.07 -3.90
C VAL A 11 -0.85 -3.23 -3.36
N ASN A 12 -0.62 -4.41 -3.90
CA ASN A 12 -1.25 -5.67 -3.50
C ASN A 12 -0.24 -6.69 -2.92
N GLY A 13 0.89 -6.20 -2.40
CA GLY A 13 2.00 -7.02 -1.89
C GLY A 13 3.19 -7.15 -2.86
N SER A 14 3.06 -6.70 -4.11
CA SER A 14 4.20 -6.63 -5.04
C SER A 14 5.10 -5.42 -4.75
N LYS A 15 6.37 -5.69 -4.46
CA LYS A 15 7.41 -4.66 -4.24
C LYS A 15 7.82 -3.96 -5.54
N GLU A 16 7.76 -4.66 -6.67
CA GLU A 16 8.20 -4.11 -7.97
C GLU A 16 7.33 -2.93 -8.39
N VAL A 17 6.02 -2.98 -8.10
CA VAL A 17 5.09 -1.87 -8.37
C VAL A 17 5.50 -0.63 -7.59
N LEU A 18 5.90 -0.79 -6.33
CA LEU A 18 6.39 0.30 -5.51
C LEU A 18 7.70 0.87 -6.09
N VAL A 19 8.69 0.03 -6.37
CA VAL A 19 10.00 0.49 -6.91
C VAL A 19 9.82 1.25 -8.22
N ASN A 20 9.05 0.70 -9.17
CA ASN A 20 8.84 1.35 -10.46
C ASN A 20 8.03 2.65 -10.34
N GLY A 21 7.03 2.67 -9.46
CA GLY A 21 6.25 3.88 -9.20
C GLY A 21 7.07 4.98 -8.50
N LEU A 22 8.01 4.62 -7.63
CA LEU A 22 8.93 5.55 -7.00
C LEU A 22 9.90 6.18 -7.99
N LYS A 23 10.46 5.38 -8.92
CA LYS A 23 11.32 5.90 -9.99
C LYS A 23 10.60 6.94 -10.85
N LEU A 24 9.38 6.61 -11.30
CA LEU A 24 8.52 7.56 -12.02
C LEU A 24 8.27 8.84 -11.21
N ALA A 25 8.03 8.70 -9.91
CA ALA A 25 7.76 9.84 -9.06
C ALA A 25 8.97 10.76 -8.87
N GLN A 26 10.17 10.20 -8.83
CA GLN A 26 11.42 10.96 -8.77
C GLN A 26 11.68 11.72 -10.06
N ASP A 27 11.51 11.07 -11.21
CA ASP A 27 11.66 11.70 -12.53
C ASP A 27 10.72 12.91 -12.67
N GLU A 28 9.49 12.77 -12.17
CA GLU A 28 8.46 13.82 -12.18
C GLU A 28 8.55 14.81 -11.00
N LYS A 29 9.44 14.58 -10.02
CA LYS A 29 9.58 15.35 -8.77
C LYS A 29 8.26 15.56 -8.03
N CYS A 30 7.52 14.49 -7.83
CA CYS A 30 6.16 14.55 -7.33
C CYS A 30 5.97 13.85 -5.97
N TRP A 31 4.87 14.19 -5.31
CA TRP A 31 4.53 13.57 -4.02
C TRP A 31 3.95 12.19 -4.24
N VAL A 32 4.37 11.23 -3.42
CA VAL A 32 3.90 9.84 -3.54
C VAL A 32 3.00 9.48 -2.37
N THR A 33 1.81 8.98 -2.69
CA THR A 33 0.96 8.27 -1.74
C THR A 33 0.92 6.80 -2.15
N VAL A 34 1.20 5.91 -1.21
CA VAL A 34 1.12 4.45 -1.40
C VAL A 34 -0.10 3.97 -0.63
N VAL A 35 -1.02 3.29 -1.32
CA VAL A 35 -2.23 2.73 -0.72
C VAL A 35 -2.24 1.22 -0.80
N LYS A 36 -2.50 0.56 0.33
CA LYS A 36 -2.85 -0.86 0.40
C LYS A 36 -4.29 -0.95 0.87
N VAL A 37 -5.11 -1.70 0.13
CA VAL A 37 -6.48 -1.99 0.55
C VAL A 37 -6.56 -3.45 1.00
N ILE A 38 -7.06 -3.67 2.20
CA ILE A 38 -7.39 -4.97 2.74
C ILE A 38 -8.85 -5.24 2.35
N PRO A 39 -9.15 -6.28 1.54
CA PRO A 39 -10.52 -6.64 1.27
C PRO A 39 -11.22 -7.06 2.56
N PRO A 40 -12.53 -6.80 2.71
CA PRO A 40 -13.27 -7.28 3.86
C PRO A 40 -13.18 -8.82 3.91
N ASN A 41 -12.96 -9.38 5.10
CA ASN A 41 -12.93 -10.81 5.27
C ASN A 41 -14.34 -11.40 5.08
N GLU A 42 -14.66 -11.86 3.87
CA GLU A 42 -15.79 -12.77 3.63
C GLU A 42 -15.31 -14.18 3.98
N GLY A 43 -15.36 -14.52 5.26
CA GLY A 43 -14.75 -15.75 5.77
C GLY A 43 -15.31 -17.01 5.12
N ASP A 44 -14.43 -17.86 4.62
CA ASP A 44 -14.67 -19.31 4.72
C ASP A 44 -14.27 -19.70 6.15
N LEU A 45 -15.29 -20.04 6.93
CA LEU A 45 -15.25 -20.44 8.34
C LEU A 45 -14.54 -21.79 8.58
N ASP A 46 -13.63 -22.21 7.71
CA ASP A 46 -12.84 -23.43 7.90
C ASP A 46 -11.55 -23.18 8.71
N LEU A 47 -11.25 -21.93 9.07
CA LEU A 47 -10.14 -21.58 9.97
C LEU A 47 -10.51 -21.69 11.46
N VAL A 48 -11.08 -22.83 11.86
CA VAL A 48 -11.46 -23.16 13.26
C VAL A 48 -10.27 -23.13 14.25
N GLY A 49 -9.03 -22.88 13.79
CA GLY A 49 -7.81 -22.86 14.62
C GLY A 49 -7.18 -21.50 14.91
N VAL A 50 -7.52 -20.40 14.21
CA VAL A 50 -6.82 -19.12 14.37
C VAL A 50 -7.69 -18.15 15.17
N LYS A 51 -7.55 -18.16 16.50
CA LYS A 51 -8.29 -17.25 17.40
C LYS A 51 -8.05 -15.76 17.12
N ASN A 52 -7.02 -15.37 16.36
CA ASN A 52 -6.62 -13.98 16.16
C ASN A 52 -6.30 -13.64 14.69
N ILE A 53 -7.22 -13.91 13.75
CA ILE A 53 -7.03 -13.53 12.33
C ILE A 53 -6.77 -12.02 12.19
N GLU A 54 -7.48 -11.19 12.96
CA GLU A 54 -7.26 -9.74 12.99
C GLU A 54 -5.85 -9.35 13.45
N ASP A 55 -5.30 -9.97 14.50
CA ASP A 55 -3.94 -9.65 14.94
C ASP A 55 -2.89 -10.09 13.92
N VAL A 56 -3.11 -11.22 13.24
CA VAL A 56 -2.23 -11.70 12.16
C VAL A 56 -2.26 -10.73 10.98
N LEU A 57 -3.46 -10.28 10.57
CA LEU A 57 -3.60 -9.29 9.50
C LEU A 57 -2.97 -7.94 9.89
N ASN A 58 -3.19 -7.49 11.12
CA ASN A 58 -2.62 -6.25 11.64
C ASN A 58 -1.09 -6.30 11.75
N SER A 59 -0.53 -7.40 12.24
CA SER A 59 0.92 -7.58 12.34
C SER A 59 1.59 -7.68 10.97
N ASN A 60 0.97 -8.38 10.02
CA ASN A 60 1.43 -8.43 8.63
C ASN A 60 1.38 -7.04 7.98
N CYS A 61 0.30 -6.29 8.16
CA CYS A 61 0.18 -4.95 7.58
C CYS A 61 1.23 -3.98 8.16
N LYS A 62 1.52 -4.04 9.46
CA LYS A 62 2.60 -3.23 10.06
C LYS A 62 3.96 -3.55 9.45
N ARG A 63 4.25 -4.84 9.26
CA ARG A 63 5.50 -5.30 8.63
C ARG A 63 5.61 -4.82 7.19
N GLU A 64 4.53 -4.93 6.41
CA GLU A 64 4.50 -4.46 5.03
C GLU A 64 4.65 -2.94 4.94
N ILE A 65 4.03 -2.16 5.84
CA ILE A 65 4.24 -0.72 5.89
C ILE A 65 5.70 -0.38 6.19
N ALA A 66 6.32 -1.07 7.16
CA ALA A 66 7.74 -0.87 7.47
C ALA A 66 8.63 -1.19 6.25
N GLU A 67 8.31 -2.25 5.52
CA GLU A 67 9.03 -2.63 4.31
C GLU A 67 8.86 -1.61 3.18
N MET A 68 7.65 -1.09 2.96
CA MET A 68 7.40 -0.03 1.98
C MET A 68 8.19 1.24 2.30
N ASN A 69 8.26 1.64 3.57
CA ASN A 69 9.07 2.78 3.99
C ASN A 69 10.57 2.51 3.78
N SER A 70 11.05 1.31 4.12
CA SER A 70 12.46 0.93 3.89
C SER A 70 12.84 0.96 2.41
N ILE A 71 11.94 0.53 1.51
CA ILE A 71 12.15 0.62 0.07
C ILE A 71 12.20 2.08 -0.36
N ALA A 72 11.27 2.91 0.11
CA ALA A 72 11.25 4.34 -0.20
C ALA A 72 12.52 5.05 0.28
N ASP A 73 13.00 4.75 1.48
CA ASP A 73 14.23 5.29 2.04
C ASP A 73 15.45 4.88 1.19
N THR A 74 15.49 3.62 0.75
CA THR A 74 16.58 3.10 -0.11
C THR A 74 16.60 3.81 -1.46
N GLU A 75 15.43 4.08 -2.04
CA GLU A 75 15.32 4.82 -3.30
C GLU A 75 15.50 6.33 -3.09
N GLY A 76 15.50 6.85 -1.86
CA GLY A 76 15.60 8.29 -1.56
C GLY A 76 14.29 9.06 -1.79
N ALA A 77 13.15 8.39 -1.66
CA ALA A 77 11.81 8.96 -1.82
C ALA A 77 11.08 9.08 -0.49
N LEU A 78 10.30 10.15 -0.32
CA LEU A 78 9.39 10.30 0.81
C LEU A 78 7.97 9.90 0.40
N ILE A 79 7.44 8.86 1.03
CA ILE A 79 6.10 8.35 0.76
C ILE A 79 5.13 8.63 1.91
N LYS A 80 3.86 8.84 1.56
CA LYS A 80 2.76 8.72 2.51
C LYS A 80 2.09 7.36 2.34
N THR A 81 2.14 6.52 3.37
CA THR A 81 1.47 5.22 3.36
C THR A 81 0.03 5.33 3.89
N ARG A 82 -0.90 4.63 3.23
CA ARG A 82 -2.31 4.49 3.61
C ARG A 82 -2.68 3.01 3.61
N LEU A 83 -3.31 2.59 4.70
CA LEU A 83 -3.91 1.28 4.83
C LEU A 83 -5.41 1.48 4.97
N GLU A 84 -6.16 0.95 4.02
CA GLU A 84 -7.62 1.05 3.97
C GLU A 84 -8.23 -0.34 4.04
N GLU A 85 -9.44 -0.46 4.57
CA GLU A 85 -10.20 -1.71 4.58
C GLU A 85 -11.51 -1.53 3.80
N GLY A 86 -11.87 -2.49 2.96
CA GLY A 86 -13.13 -2.50 2.22
C GLY A 86 -12.95 -2.86 0.74
N ASP A 87 -13.94 -2.48 -0.07
CA ASP A 87 -13.91 -2.73 -1.52
C ASP A 87 -12.66 -2.08 -2.15
N ILE A 88 -11.83 -2.91 -2.79
CA ILE A 88 -10.50 -2.51 -3.30
C ILE A 88 -10.60 -1.32 -4.24
N HIS A 89 -11.48 -1.43 -5.24
CA HIS A 89 -11.63 -0.39 -6.26
C HIS A 89 -12.16 0.91 -5.64
N ARG A 90 -13.21 0.83 -4.84
CA ARG A 90 -13.82 1.99 -4.20
C ARG A 90 -12.83 2.70 -3.29
N LYS A 91 -12.07 1.97 -2.48
CA LYS A 91 -11.08 2.55 -1.56
C LYS A 91 -9.92 3.22 -2.28
N ILE A 92 -9.44 2.65 -3.38
CA ILE A 92 -8.41 3.31 -4.20
C ILE A 92 -8.93 4.64 -4.74
N VAL A 93 -10.18 4.68 -5.23
CA VAL A 93 -10.80 5.91 -5.75
C VAL A 93 -11.03 6.94 -4.64
N GLU A 94 -11.41 6.53 -3.43
CA GLU A 94 -11.60 7.43 -2.28
C GLU A 94 -10.29 8.10 -1.81
N VAL A 95 -9.14 7.46 -2.05
CA VAL A 95 -7.81 7.98 -1.66
C VAL A 95 -7.18 8.87 -2.75
N ALA A 96 -7.55 8.67 -4.01
CA ALA A 96 -7.02 9.40 -5.17
C ALA A 96 -7.44 10.87 -5.20
#